data_AF-A0A518JRY7-F1
#
_entry.id   AF-A0A518JRY7-F1
#
_cell.length_a   1.000
_cell.length_b   1.000
_cell.length_c   1.000
_cell.angle_alpha   90.00
_cell.angle_beta   90.00
_cell.angle_gamma   90.00
#
_symmetry.space_group_name_H-M   'P 1'
#
loop_
_entity.id
_entity.type
_entity.pdbx_description
1 polymer ?
#
loop_
_entity_poly.entity_id
_entity_poly.type
_entity_poly.pdbx_seq_one_letter_code
_entity_poly.pdbx_strand_id
1 'polypeptide(L)'
;MMPHALLLSTDLFFASRIKSAATEAGYEMSMGKSVEKVTLKDDLRVVIVDLATTGSTVEAISEHIHQQTPTAKLIAFGPHVQTGRLDAAREAGFDLVLTRGQLDRGLSQLFPEL
;
A
#
# COMPACT_ATOMS: atom_id res chain seq x y z
N MET A 1 20.38 6.68 2.58
CA MET A 1 19.56 5.82 1.72
C MET A 1 18.13 6.27 1.92
N MET A 2 17.40 6.59 0.84
CA MET A 2 16.00 7.00 0.93
C MET A 2 15.15 5.74 1.14
N PRO A 3 14.16 5.73 2.05
CA PRO A 3 13.29 4.57 2.21
C PRO A 3 12.41 4.36 0.97
N HIS A 4 12.08 3.11 0.67
CA HIS A 4 11.27 2.77 -0.49
C HIS A 4 9.83 2.43 -0.08
N ALA A 5 8.88 2.86 -0.90
CA ALA A 5 7.46 2.57 -0.80
C ALA A 5 6.98 1.83 -2.07
N LEU A 6 6.12 0.84 -1.89
CA LEU A 6 5.50 0.12 -2.99
C LEU A 6 4.00 0.40 -3.03
N LEU A 7 3.47 0.76 -4.19
CA LEU A 7 2.03 0.87 -4.42
C LEU A 7 1.54 -0.27 -5.33
N LEU A 8 0.59 -1.07 -4.84
CA LEU A 8 -0.15 -2.05 -5.63
C LEU A 8 -1.50 -1.47 -6.06
N SER A 9 -1.56 -0.90 -7.26
CA SER A 9 -2.78 -0.32 -7.83
C SER A 9 -2.67 -0.24 -9.35
N THR A 10 -3.81 -0.28 -10.04
CA THR A 10 -3.91 0.08 -11.46
C THR A 10 -4.57 1.45 -11.69
N ASP A 11 -4.96 2.16 -10.63
CA ASP A 11 -5.53 3.51 -10.70
C ASP A 11 -4.41 4.55 -10.76
N LEU A 12 -4.09 5.01 -11.98
CA LEU A 12 -3.04 6.00 -12.21
C LEU A 12 -3.31 7.36 -11.55
N PHE A 13 -4.59 7.73 -11.38
CA PHE A 13 -4.94 9.02 -10.78
C PHE A 13 -4.59 9.03 -9.28
N PHE A 14 -4.97 7.98 -8.55
CA PHE A 14 -4.60 7.85 -7.14
C PHE A 14 -3.12 7.56 -6.96
N ALA A 15 -2.54 6.73 -7.83
CA ALA A 15 -1.13 6.43 -7.78
C ALA A 15 -0.25 7.67 -7.91
N SER A 16 -0.60 8.61 -8.80
CA SER A 16 0.11 9.88 -8.92
C SER A 16 0.10 10.68 -7.62
N ARG A 17 -1.06 10.80 -6.97
CA ARG A 17 -1.22 11.54 -5.71
C ARG A 17 -0.42 10.90 -4.57
N ILE A 18 -0.53 9.58 -4.42
CA ILE A 18 0.20 8.81 -3.40
C ILE A 18 1.70 8.92 -3.61
N LYS A 19 2.15 8.84 -4.87
CA LYS A 19 3.55 9.00 -5.24
C LYS A 19 4.09 10.39 -4.91
N SER A 20 3.34 11.44 -5.21
CA SER A 20 3.71 12.82 -4.84
C SER A 20 3.90 12.96 -3.33
N ALA A 21 2.93 12.51 -2.53
CA ALA A 21 3.02 12.59 -1.07
C ALA A 21 4.20 11.79 -0.49
N ALA A 22 4.47 10.60 -1.02
CA ALA A 22 5.62 9.79 -0.61
C ALA A 22 6.94 10.49 -0.92
N THR A 23 7.06 11.05 -2.13
CA THR A 23 8.27 11.74 -2.59
C THR A 23 8.53 12.99 -1.76
N GLU A 24 7.48 13.75 -1.44
CA GLU A 24 7.54 14.92 -0.55
C GLU A 24 8.01 14.54 0.87
N ALA A 25 7.66 13.35 1.34
CA ALA A 25 8.12 12.79 2.61
C ALA A 25 9.51 12.10 2.53
N GLY A 26 10.18 12.13 1.38
CA GLY A 26 11.53 11.58 1.20
C GLY A 26 11.58 10.09 0.86
N TYR A 27 10.46 9.49 0.45
CA TYR A 27 10.42 8.10 -0.02
C TYR A 27 10.63 8.01 -1.54
N GLU A 28 11.36 7.00 -1.99
CA GLU A 28 11.25 6.52 -3.37
C GLU A 28 10.00 5.64 -3.49
N MET A 29 9.33 5.65 -4.65
CA MET A 29 8.12 4.84 -4.85
C MET A 29 8.12 4.06 -6.15
N SER A 30 7.85 2.76 -6.05
CA SER A 30 7.53 1.89 -7.17
C SER A 30 6.04 1.54 -7.20
N MET A 31 5.55 1.12 -8.35
CA MET A 31 4.16 0.74 -8.56
C MET A 31 4.09 -0.61 -9.27
N GLY A 32 3.08 -1.40 -8.93
CA GLY A 32 2.75 -2.63 -9.64
C GLY A 32 1.27 -2.99 -9.52
N LYS A 33 0.86 -4.02 -10.24
CA LYS A 33 -0.54 -4.50 -10.22
C LYS A 33 -0.77 -5.67 -9.26
N SER A 34 0.28 -6.40 -8.91
CA SER A 34 0.20 -7.62 -8.13
C SER A 34 1.56 -7.85 -7.45
N VAL A 35 1.55 -8.46 -6.27
CA VAL A 35 2.76 -8.61 -5.45
C VAL A 35 3.78 -9.55 -6.11
N GLU A 36 3.31 -10.52 -6.91
CA GLU A 36 4.17 -11.52 -7.56
C GLU A 36 4.91 -10.96 -8.78
N LYS A 37 4.51 -9.77 -9.26
CA LYS A 37 5.06 -9.13 -10.46
C LYS A 37 5.93 -7.92 -10.16
N VAL A 38 6.15 -7.62 -8.89
CA VAL A 38 6.99 -6.52 -8.45
C VAL A 38 8.26 -7.06 -7.82
N THR A 39 9.37 -6.35 -8.03
CA THR A 39 10.61 -6.60 -7.30
C THR A 39 10.58 -5.79 -6.03
N LEU A 40 10.63 -6.47 -4.88
CA LEU A 40 10.76 -5.80 -3.58
C LEU A 40 12.19 -5.26 -3.44
N LYS A 41 12.31 -4.08 -2.85
CA LYS A 41 13.59 -3.44 -2.56
C LYS A 41 13.99 -3.76 -1.12
N ASP A 42 15.30 -3.86 -0.85
CA ASP A 42 15.81 -4.16 0.49
C ASP A 42 15.45 -3.06 1.51
N ASP A 43 15.29 -1.82 1.04
CA ASP A 43 14.88 -0.64 1.82
C ASP A 43 13.37 -0.38 1.78
N LEU A 44 12.57 -1.38 1.38
CA LEU A 44 11.11 -1.29 1.41
C LEU A 44 10.61 -1.15 2.84
N ARG A 45 9.96 -0.03 3.13
CA ARG A 45 9.41 0.29 4.46
C ARG A 45 7.89 0.30 4.50
N VAL A 46 7.24 0.53 3.37
CA VAL A 46 5.79 0.68 3.29
C VAL A 46 5.26 0.04 2.01
N VAL A 47 4.19 -0.73 2.13
CA VAL A 47 3.43 -1.27 1.00
C VAL A 47 2.00 -0.79 1.11
N ILE A 48 1.54 -0.11 0.06
CA ILE A 48 0.19 0.44 -0.03
C ILE A 48 -0.56 -0.37 -1.07
N VAL A 49 -1.75 -0.85 -0.73
CA VAL A 49 -2.54 -1.77 -1.56
C VAL A 49 -3.90 -1.17 -1.84
N ASP A 50 -4.21 -1.00 -3.11
CA ASP A 50 -5.55 -0.66 -3.57
C ASP A 50 -6.41 -1.91 -3.72
N LEU A 51 -7.27 -2.15 -2.74
CA LEU A 51 -8.20 -3.28 -2.72
C LEU A 51 -9.22 -3.26 -3.86
N ALA A 52 -9.41 -2.12 -4.56
CA ALA A 52 -10.30 -2.07 -5.72
C ALA A 52 -9.66 -2.70 -6.96
N THR A 53 -8.35 -2.53 -7.12
CA THR A 53 -7.64 -2.78 -8.40
C THR A 53 -6.48 -3.76 -8.30
N THR A 54 -6.05 -4.15 -7.10
CA THR A 54 -5.00 -5.16 -6.92
C THR A 54 -5.40 -6.48 -7.59
N GLY A 55 -4.42 -7.09 -8.27
CA GLY A 55 -4.56 -8.41 -8.90
C GLY A 55 -4.24 -9.58 -7.96
N SER A 56 -3.77 -9.30 -6.75
CA SER A 56 -3.45 -10.30 -5.71
C SER A 56 -4.47 -10.26 -4.57
N THR A 57 -4.70 -11.39 -3.91
CA THR A 57 -5.51 -11.41 -2.67
C THR A 57 -4.72 -10.79 -1.51
N VAL A 58 -5.44 -10.32 -0.48
CA VAL A 58 -4.80 -9.66 0.67
C VAL A 58 -3.92 -10.61 1.47
N GLU A 59 -4.31 -11.89 1.54
CA GLU A 59 -3.55 -12.96 2.19
C GLU A 59 -2.24 -13.21 1.44
N ALA A 60 -2.30 -13.33 0.10
CA ALA A 60 -1.11 -13.52 -0.73
C ALA A 60 -0.15 -12.33 -0.63
N ILE A 61 -0.68 -11.10 -0.55
CA ILE A 61 0.15 -9.90 -0.34
C ILE A 61 0.81 -9.94 1.04
N SER A 62 0.02 -10.20 2.10
CA SER A 62 0.52 -10.21 3.47
C SER A 62 1.61 -11.26 3.66
N GLU A 63 1.37 -12.50 3.22
CA GLU A 63 2.34 -13.59 3.30
C GLU A 63 3.62 -13.26 2.54
N HIS A 64 3.51 -12.75 1.30
CA HIS A 64 4.67 -12.43 0.48
C HIS A 64 5.53 -11.32 1.10
N ILE A 65 4.90 -10.24 1.57
CA ILE A 65 5.63 -9.13 2.20
C ILE A 65 6.23 -9.57 3.54
N HIS A 66 5.50 -10.32 4.35
CA HIS A 66 6.02 -10.79 5.64
C HIS A 66 7.22 -11.73 5.49
N GLN A 67 7.24 -12.57 4.45
CA GLN A 67 8.35 -13.47 4.16
C GLN A 67 9.61 -12.75 3.67
N GLN A 68 9.46 -11.70 2.87
CA GLN A 68 10.58 -11.01 2.21
C GLN A 68 11.06 -9.79 3.01
N THR A 69 10.13 -9.02 3.56
CA THR A 69 10.37 -7.73 4.22
C THR A 69 9.43 -7.59 5.44
N PRO A 70 9.64 -8.38 6.52
CA PRO A 70 8.74 -8.44 7.69
C PRO A 70 8.60 -7.11 8.45
N THR A 71 9.51 -6.16 8.22
CA THR A 71 9.48 -4.83 8.84
C THR A 71 8.70 -3.79 8.03
N ALA A 72 8.23 -4.14 6.83
CA ALA A 72 7.47 -3.22 5.99
C ALA A 72 6.03 -3.10 6.50
N LYS A 73 5.55 -1.86 6.64
CA LYS A 73 4.16 -1.58 7.02
C LYS A 73 3.22 -1.87 5.86
N LEU A 74 2.16 -2.64 6.10
CA LEU A 74 1.11 -2.98 5.15
C LEU A 74 -0.08 -2.05 5.34
N ILE A 75 -0.40 -1.27 4.31
CA ILE A 75 -1.51 -0.31 4.31
C ILE A 75 -2.46 -0.68 3.19
N ALA A 76 -3.73 -0.97 3.50
CA ALA A 76 -4.75 -1.22 2.50
C ALA A 76 -5.69 -0.02 2.39
N PHE A 77 -6.12 0.28 1.17
CA PHE A 77 -7.21 1.21 0.94
C PHE A 77 -8.20 0.70 -0.10
N GLY A 78 -9.48 1.06 0.04
CA GLY A 78 -10.51 0.65 -0.90
C GLY A 78 -11.81 1.42 -0.81
N PRO A 79 -12.77 1.18 -1.73
CA PRO A 79 -14.07 1.83 -1.74
C PRO A 79 -14.90 1.39 -0.52
N HIS A 80 -15.61 2.34 0.10
CA HIS A 80 -16.40 2.07 1.31
C HIS A 80 -17.52 1.03 1.10
N VAL A 81 -18.00 0.87 -0.13
CA VAL A 81 -19.03 -0.12 -0.52
C VAL A 81 -18.52 -1.57 -0.54
N GLN A 82 -17.20 -1.79 -0.41
CA GLN A 82 -16.58 -3.11 -0.40
C GLN A 82 -16.06 -3.45 1.01
N THR A 83 -16.94 -3.39 2.01
CA THR A 83 -16.61 -3.66 3.42
C THR A 83 -15.92 -5.01 3.61
N GLY A 84 -16.38 -6.07 2.93
CA GLY A 84 -15.77 -7.39 3.00
C GLY A 84 -14.30 -7.43 2.56
N ARG A 85 -13.86 -6.56 1.63
CA ARG A 85 -12.44 -6.48 1.25
C ARG A 85 -11.60 -5.75 2.31
N LEU A 86 -12.17 -4.75 2.96
CA LEU A 86 -11.49 -4.04 4.05
C LEU A 86 -11.34 -4.95 5.27
N ASP A 87 -12.37 -5.74 5.58
CA ASP A 87 -12.33 -6.69 6.69
C ASP A 87 -11.34 -7.82 6.41
N ALA A 88 -11.33 -8.39 5.20
CA ALA A 88 -10.32 -9.36 4.80
C ALA A 88 -8.88 -8.79 4.92
N ALA A 89 -8.65 -7.53 4.56
CA ALA A 89 -7.33 -6.91 4.74
C ALA A 89 -6.92 -6.82 6.23
N ARG A 90 -7.87 -6.52 7.13
CA ARG A 90 -7.61 -6.51 8.58
C ARG A 90 -7.31 -7.91 9.09
N GLU A 91 -8.09 -8.90 8.68
CA GLU A 91 -7.90 -10.31 9.04
C GLU A 91 -6.57 -10.87 8.51
N ALA A 92 -6.12 -10.40 7.34
CA ALA A 92 -4.83 -10.73 6.76
C ALA A 92 -3.63 -10.04 7.46
N GLY A 93 -3.88 -9.20 8.47
CA GLY A 93 -2.83 -8.59 9.29
C GLY A 93 -2.25 -7.29 8.72
N PHE A 94 -3.00 -6.55 7.89
CA PHE A 94 -2.57 -5.21 7.48
C PHE A 94 -2.53 -4.25 8.67
N ASP A 95 -1.45 -3.48 8.81
CA ASP A 95 -1.25 -2.51 9.89
C ASP A 95 -2.30 -1.39 9.88
N LEU A 96 -2.70 -0.96 8.69
CA LEU A 96 -3.66 0.14 8.52
C LEU A 96 -4.61 -0.13 7.36
N VAL A 97 -5.92 -0.02 7.60
CA VAL A 97 -6.95 -0.23 6.58
C VAL A 97 -7.86 0.99 6.50
N LEU A 98 -7.78 1.71 5.38
CA LEU A 98 -8.47 2.98 5.15
C LEU A 98 -9.52 2.86 4.03
N THR A 99 -10.55 3.68 4.08
CA THR A 99 -11.32 3.95 2.86
C THR A 99 -10.52 4.86 1.93
N ARG A 100 -10.80 4.79 0.62
CA ARG A 100 -10.21 5.68 -0.38
C ARG A 100 -10.35 7.16 0.00
N GLY A 101 -11.50 7.56 0.54
CA GLY A 101 -11.72 8.93 1.00
C GLY A 101 -10.95 9.30 2.27
N GLN A 102 -10.72 8.36 3.19
CA GLN A 102 -9.84 8.59 4.36
C GLN A 102 -8.39 8.73 3.93
N LEU A 103 -7.90 7.86 3.04
CA LEU A 103 -6.55 7.97 2.49
C LEU A 103 -6.38 9.32 1.80
N ASP A 104 -7.33 9.74 0.98
CA ASP A 104 -7.23 10.99 0.23
C ASP A 104 -7.11 12.23 1.12
N ARG A 105 -7.85 12.25 2.24
CA ARG A 105 -7.83 13.36 3.21
C ARG A 105 -6.60 13.33 4.11
N GLY A 106 -6.10 12.14 4.44
CA GLY A 106 -4.94 11.95 5.33
C GLY A 106 -3.60 11.81 4.61
N LEU A 107 -3.57 11.88 3.28
CA LEU A 107 -2.39 11.52 2.49
C LEU A 107 -1.15 12.36 2.83
N SER A 108 -1.35 13.65 3.12
CA SER A 108 -0.29 14.58 3.51
C SER A 108 0.32 14.29 4.88
N GLN A 109 -0.41 13.58 5.74
CA GLN A 109 0.05 13.19 7.09
C GLN A 109 0.48 11.73 7.17
N LEU A 110 0.05 10.90 6.21
CA LEU A 110 0.32 9.48 6.22
C LEU A 110 1.81 9.16 6.24
N PHE A 111 2.58 9.64 5.26
CA PHE A 111 4.01 9.29 5.13
C PHE A 111 4.91 9.88 6.22
N PRO A 112 4.72 11.12 6.70
CA PRO A 112 5.48 11.65 7.83
C PRO A 112 5.36 10.82 9.12
N GLU A 113 4.28 10.05 9.29
CA GLU A 113 4.02 9.21 10.46
C GLU A 113 4.55 7.76 10.30
N LEU A 114 5.06 7.39 9.13
CA LEU A 114 5.50 6.02 8.80
C LEU A 114 6.98 5.76 9.08
#